data_AF-A0A818RII6-F1
#
_entry.id   AF-A0A818RII6-F1
#
_cell.length_a   1.000
_cell.length_b   1.000
_cell.length_c   1.000
_cell.angle_alpha   90.00
_cell.angle_beta   90.00
_cell.angle_gamma   90.00
#
_symmetry.space_group_name_H-M   'P 1'
#
loop_
_entity.id
_entity.type
_entity.pdbx_description
1 polymer ?
#
loop_
_entity_poly.entity_id
_entity_poly.type
_entity_poly.pdbx_seq_one_letter_code
_entity_poly.pdbx_strand_id
1 'polypeptide(L)'
;MLLTIALITIVVYLITVCLWTINNRYNYFKRLNIPGPPYHFFFGHYKTLWSTKSFSKQIQEWTRQYGSVYGLFMGRRPMYVVSDVDFLQEIYIKQFSSFHSREIPRIFRIETDGKIHLFRATGERWRRQRHVINPTFSSAKLKLMSSLVNECIEAMLNKISQITDGEQKEINIYELYKRLTMDVICRCAFGIDTDMQNDINNPYLQKTAAVFKTDIEQLLLFRMANLIPFLARPLHDIVFGLNDVRRILVKLIPALKNYVEQIPALWLMNRVQDVVDLRIQSSSNSVKRMDLLQLMMEATRDNVIDHADDQSISKTLQSNELIPNIFLFMAAGYETTSTALAYSTYILATKQDIQEKLVEEIENSNWNDNNNGEEAYDTATNLSYLDLFVREVFRMYPITSKAMARECNTTTTVCGHIIEKGSVIQPDVFTIHYNPDLWGPEDPNIFYPERHTVKRHPVAWMPFGIGPRNCVGMRFALMELKLCLIQLLCQYRILPSDKTEEGFKQEETVVIQPNAIFVKLEKRSI
;
A
#
# COMPACT_ATOMS: atom_id res chain seq x y z
N MET A 1 -11.07 -31.64 48.98
CA MET A 1 -12.07 -32.23 48.07
C MET A 1 -13.16 -31.22 47.67
N LEU A 2 -13.86 -30.58 48.61
CA LEU A 2 -14.87 -29.56 48.28
C LEU A 2 -14.30 -28.34 47.54
N LEU A 3 -13.13 -27.83 47.97
CA LEU A 3 -12.46 -26.71 47.30
C LEU A 3 -12.04 -27.05 45.86
N THR A 4 -11.51 -28.26 45.64
CA THR A 4 -11.12 -28.73 44.30
C THR A 4 -12.33 -28.89 43.38
N ILE A 5 -13.44 -29.45 43.89
CA ILE A 5 -14.69 -29.57 43.14
C ILE A 5 -15.27 -28.18 42.80
N ALA A 6 -15.23 -27.25 43.75
CA ALA A 6 -15.69 -25.87 43.54
C ALA A 6 -14.85 -25.15 42.47
N LEU A 7 -13.52 -25.26 42.52
CA LEU A 7 -12.61 -24.68 41.53
C LEU A 7 -12.86 -25.25 40.13
N ILE A 8 -12.99 -26.58 40.00
CA ILE A 8 -13.29 -27.24 38.72
C ILE A 8 -14.64 -26.75 38.18
N THR A 9 -15.67 -26.66 39.03
CA THR A 9 -17.01 -26.19 38.63
C THR A 9 -16.97 -24.75 38.12
N ILE A 10 -16.24 -23.86 38.80
CA ILE A 10 -16.04 -22.47 38.35
C ILE A 10 -15.33 -22.45 37.00
N VAL A 11 -14.27 -23.23 36.81
CA VAL A 11 -13.53 -23.29 35.55
C VAL A 11 -14.42 -23.79 34.41
N VAL A 12 -15.20 -24.86 34.63
CA VAL A 12 -16.14 -25.39 33.62
C VAL A 12 -17.22 -24.37 33.29
N TYR A 13 -17.79 -23.69 34.29
CA TYR A 13 -18.77 -22.63 34.08
C TYR A 13 -18.17 -21.48 33.24
N LEU A 14 -16.97 -21.00 33.59
CA LEU A 14 -16.28 -19.94 32.84
C LEU A 14 -15.98 -20.35 31.40
N ILE A 15 -15.54 -21.59 31.18
CA ILE A 15 -15.32 -22.13 29.83
C ILE A 15 -16.63 -22.17 29.05
N THR A 16 -17.71 -22.65 29.67
CA THR A 16 -19.03 -22.75 29.01
C THR A 16 -19.58 -21.37 28.64
N VAL A 17 -19.52 -20.40 29.55
CA VAL A 17 -19.91 -19.00 29.28
C VAL A 17 -19.04 -18.40 28.18
N CYS A 18 -17.73 -18.67 28.18
CA CYS A 18 -16.82 -18.22 27.12
C CYS A 18 -17.19 -18.81 25.76
N LEU A 19 -17.40 -20.13 25.68
CA LEU A 19 -17.81 -20.83 24.46
C LEU A 19 -19.18 -20.36 23.95
N TRP A 20 -20.14 -20.15 24.84
CA TRP A 20 -21.45 -19.62 24.50
C TRP A 20 -21.35 -18.19 23.95
N THR A 21 -20.57 -17.33 24.59
CA THR A 21 -20.33 -15.95 24.12
C THR A 21 -19.66 -15.93 22.75
N ILE A 22 -18.71 -16.83 22.50
CA ILE A 22 -18.07 -17.04 21.19
C ILE A 22 -19.11 -17.41 20.14
N ASN A 23 -19.90 -18.44 20.44
CA ASN A 23 -20.89 -18.95 19.51
C ASN A 23 -21.94 -17.88 19.17
N ASN A 24 -22.40 -17.11 20.17
CA ASN A 24 -23.36 -16.05 19.96
C ASN A 24 -22.82 -14.89 19.10
N ARG A 25 -21.50 -14.65 19.13
CA ARG A 25 -20.85 -13.68 18.23
C ARG A 25 -20.90 -14.14 16.76
N TYR A 26 -20.77 -15.43 16.49
CA TYR A 26 -20.87 -15.95 15.12
C TYR A 26 -22.29 -15.92 14.54
N ASN A 27 -23.32 -15.70 15.37
CA ASN A 27 -24.68 -15.46 14.90
C ASN A 27 -24.91 -14.02 14.39
N TYR A 28 -23.89 -13.14 14.40
CA TYR A 28 -24.02 -11.73 14.02
C TYR A 28 -24.65 -11.52 12.64
N PHE A 29 -24.06 -12.05 11.56
CA PHE A 29 -24.62 -11.87 10.20
C PHE A 29 -25.95 -12.59 10.01
N LYS A 30 -26.14 -13.74 10.68
CA LYS A 30 -27.44 -14.44 10.67
C LYS A 30 -28.57 -13.57 11.24
N ARG A 31 -28.31 -12.83 12.33
CA ARG A 31 -29.30 -11.90 12.91
C ARG A 31 -29.60 -10.71 12.00
N LEU A 32 -28.64 -10.30 11.18
CA LEU A 32 -28.78 -9.20 10.22
C LEU A 32 -29.29 -9.65 8.85
N ASN A 33 -29.57 -10.94 8.68
CA ASN A 33 -29.94 -11.55 7.39
C ASN A 33 -28.92 -11.26 6.27
N ILE A 34 -27.63 -11.26 6.61
CA ILE A 34 -26.53 -11.06 5.66
C ILE A 34 -25.92 -12.43 5.35
N PRO A 35 -25.80 -12.80 4.05
CA PRO A 35 -25.24 -14.09 3.66
C PRO A 35 -23.74 -14.16 3.96
N GLY A 36 -23.18 -15.35 3.93
CA GLY A 36 -21.74 -15.53 4.07
C GLY A 36 -21.33 -17.00 4.05
N PRO A 37 -20.05 -17.29 3.75
CA PRO A 37 -19.54 -18.64 3.71
C PRO A 37 -19.54 -19.33 5.09
N PRO A 38 -19.44 -20.67 5.10
CA PRO A 38 -19.30 -21.43 6.34
C PRO A 38 -17.98 -21.07 7.03
N TYR A 39 -18.04 -20.85 8.35
CA TYR A 39 -16.88 -20.54 9.17
C TYR A 39 -16.42 -21.73 9.99
N HIS A 40 -15.16 -21.71 10.41
CA HIS A 40 -14.63 -22.63 11.40
C HIS A 40 -14.78 -22.05 12.80
N PHE A 41 -15.31 -22.84 13.75
CA PHE A 41 -15.41 -22.41 15.14
C PHE A 41 -14.05 -21.94 15.66
N PHE A 42 -14.03 -20.85 16.45
CA PHE A 42 -12.85 -20.14 16.96
C PHE A 42 -12.00 -19.40 15.91
N PHE A 43 -11.77 -19.98 14.74
CA PHE A 43 -10.94 -19.39 13.68
C PHE A 43 -11.71 -18.42 12.78
N GLY A 44 -13.04 -18.48 12.77
CA GLY A 44 -13.84 -17.81 11.75
C GLY A 44 -13.41 -18.27 10.36
N HIS A 45 -13.06 -17.32 9.52
CA HIS A 45 -12.57 -17.56 8.16
C HIS A 45 -11.04 -17.51 8.05
N TYR A 46 -10.31 -17.26 9.15
CA TYR A 46 -8.84 -17.23 9.11
C TYR A 46 -8.23 -18.52 8.59
N LYS A 47 -8.80 -19.68 8.94
CA LYS A 47 -8.27 -20.98 8.48
C LYS A 47 -8.23 -21.05 6.95
N THR A 48 -9.32 -20.65 6.28
CA THR A 48 -9.41 -20.59 4.83
C THR A 48 -8.51 -19.50 4.26
N LEU A 49 -8.58 -18.29 4.82
CA LEU A 49 -7.84 -17.12 4.34
C LEU A 49 -6.31 -17.23 4.52
N TRP A 50 -5.84 -17.97 5.52
CA TRP A 50 -4.41 -18.24 5.69
C TRP A 50 -3.91 -19.37 4.81
N SER A 51 -4.80 -20.26 4.36
CA SER A 51 -4.46 -21.35 3.44
C SER A 51 -4.53 -20.95 1.97
N THR A 52 -5.25 -19.88 1.62
CA THR A 52 -5.31 -19.40 0.24
C THR A 52 -4.01 -18.72 -0.16
N LYS A 53 -3.61 -18.90 -1.43
CA LYS A 53 -2.50 -18.19 -2.05
C LYS A 53 -2.89 -16.79 -2.53
N SER A 54 -4.18 -16.53 -2.72
CA SER A 54 -4.69 -15.22 -3.11
C SER A 54 -5.98 -14.90 -2.35
N PHE A 55 -5.89 -13.87 -1.52
CA PHE A 55 -7.00 -13.32 -0.77
C PHE A 55 -8.02 -12.68 -1.70
N SER A 56 -7.58 -11.90 -2.68
CA SER A 56 -8.46 -11.20 -3.62
C SER A 56 -9.25 -12.19 -4.49
N LYS A 57 -8.63 -13.28 -4.98
CA LYS A 57 -9.36 -14.33 -5.72
C LYS A 57 -10.37 -15.06 -4.85
N GLN A 58 -10.00 -15.37 -3.60
CA GLN A 58 -10.91 -16.04 -2.67
C GLN A 58 -12.14 -15.18 -2.35
N ILE A 59 -11.93 -13.88 -2.14
CA ILE A 59 -13.01 -12.93 -1.92
C ILE A 59 -13.90 -12.81 -3.17
N GLN A 60 -13.31 -12.63 -4.36
CA GLN A 60 -14.07 -12.56 -5.60
C GLN A 60 -14.97 -13.79 -5.82
N GLU A 61 -14.46 -14.99 -5.51
CA GLU A 61 -15.26 -16.22 -5.61
C GLU A 61 -16.43 -16.23 -4.64
N TRP A 62 -16.23 -15.76 -3.40
CA TRP A 62 -17.33 -15.61 -2.46
C TRP A 62 -18.31 -14.50 -2.87
N THR A 63 -17.84 -13.40 -3.47
CA THR A 63 -18.73 -12.37 -4.03
C THR A 63 -19.64 -12.94 -5.11
N ARG A 64 -19.13 -13.83 -6.00
CA ARG A 64 -19.96 -14.54 -6.98
C ARG A 64 -21.03 -15.43 -6.33
N GLN A 65 -20.73 -16.04 -5.19
CA GLN A 65 -21.62 -16.99 -4.51
C GLN A 65 -22.65 -16.30 -3.60
N TYR A 66 -22.26 -15.25 -2.89
CA TYR A 66 -23.07 -14.63 -1.83
C TYR A 66 -23.60 -13.24 -2.19
N GLY A 67 -23.25 -12.71 -3.36
CA GLY A 67 -23.70 -11.41 -3.85
C GLY A 67 -22.77 -10.26 -3.45
N SER A 68 -23.24 -9.03 -3.71
CA SER A 68 -22.42 -7.81 -3.59
C SER A 68 -22.11 -7.37 -2.17
N VAL A 69 -22.85 -7.88 -1.18
CA VAL A 69 -22.64 -7.61 0.25
C VAL A 69 -22.80 -8.90 1.04
N TYR A 70 -21.73 -9.36 1.68
CA TYR A 70 -21.74 -10.57 2.50
C TYR A 70 -20.79 -10.47 3.70
N GLY A 71 -21.00 -11.35 4.67
CA GLY A 71 -20.32 -11.34 5.97
C GLY A 71 -19.25 -12.42 6.10
N LEU A 72 -18.12 -12.04 6.69
CA LEU A 72 -17.01 -12.89 7.09
C LEU A 72 -16.65 -12.62 8.55
N PHE A 73 -15.93 -13.56 9.15
CA PHE A 73 -15.40 -13.44 10.51
C PHE A 73 -13.88 -13.56 10.51
N MET A 74 -13.19 -12.48 10.85
CA MET A 74 -11.76 -12.45 11.11
C MET A 74 -11.53 -12.83 12.58
N GLY A 75 -11.41 -14.14 12.82
CA GLY A 75 -11.45 -14.71 14.16
C GLY A 75 -12.86 -14.52 14.73
N ARG A 76 -13.04 -13.50 15.56
CA ARG A 76 -14.35 -13.10 16.11
C ARG A 76 -14.85 -11.75 15.61
N ARG A 77 -14.05 -10.99 14.84
CA ARG A 77 -14.48 -9.69 14.34
C ARG A 77 -15.32 -9.87 13.07
N PRO A 78 -16.50 -9.25 12.99
CA PRO A 78 -17.25 -9.22 11.75
C PRO A 78 -16.52 -8.37 10.71
N MET A 79 -16.47 -8.88 9.48
CA MET A 79 -15.96 -8.21 8.30
C MET A 79 -17.02 -8.30 7.21
N TYR A 80 -17.46 -7.17 6.70
CA TYR A 80 -18.30 -7.07 5.51
C TYR A 80 -17.38 -7.05 4.30
N VAL A 81 -17.66 -7.89 3.31
CA VAL A 81 -17.10 -7.74 1.99
C VAL A 81 -18.14 -7.05 1.12
N VAL A 82 -17.72 -6.02 0.39
CA VAL A 82 -18.62 -5.15 -0.37
C VAL A 82 -18.07 -4.90 -1.78
N SER A 83 -18.85 -5.23 -2.80
CA SER A 83 -18.63 -4.80 -4.20
C SER A 83 -19.70 -3.82 -4.71
N ASP A 84 -20.71 -3.51 -3.89
CA ASP A 84 -21.72 -2.50 -4.17
C ASP A 84 -21.11 -1.08 -4.07
N VAL A 85 -21.19 -0.32 -5.16
CA VAL A 85 -20.53 1.00 -5.25
C VAL A 85 -21.24 2.10 -4.47
N ASP A 86 -22.56 2.00 -4.25
CA ASP A 86 -23.33 2.97 -3.48
C ASP A 86 -23.10 2.77 -1.97
N PHE A 87 -23.05 1.51 -1.53
CA PHE A 87 -22.68 1.12 -0.18
C PHE A 87 -21.28 1.63 0.17
N LEU A 88 -20.31 1.45 -0.74
CA LEU A 88 -18.96 1.98 -0.56
C LEU A 88 -18.92 3.52 -0.64
N GLN A 89 -19.74 4.17 -1.46
CA GLN A 89 -19.83 5.63 -1.49
C GLN A 89 -20.27 6.19 -0.13
N GLU A 90 -21.24 5.54 0.49
CA GLU A 90 -21.74 5.92 1.80
C GLU A 90 -20.64 5.78 2.87
N ILE A 91 -19.83 4.74 2.82
CA ILE A 91 -18.75 4.49 3.79
C ILE A 91 -17.54 5.41 3.59
N TYR A 92 -17.02 5.48 2.36
CA TYR A 92 -15.74 6.12 2.08
C TYR A 92 -15.85 7.64 1.94
N ILE A 93 -17.03 8.14 1.60
CA ILE A 93 -17.26 9.57 1.32
C ILE A 93 -18.24 10.15 2.33
N LYS A 94 -19.49 9.67 2.36
CA LYS A 94 -20.58 10.33 3.12
C LYS A 94 -20.40 10.19 4.63
N GLN A 95 -20.00 9.01 5.10
CA GLN A 95 -19.86 8.68 6.52
C GLN A 95 -18.40 8.48 6.93
N PHE A 96 -17.45 9.17 6.29
CA PHE A 96 -16.01 9.01 6.57
C PHE A 96 -15.66 9.17 8.07
N SER A 97 -16.37 10.04 8.80
CA SER A 97 -16.18 10.21 10.26
C SER A 97 -16.43 8.92 11.06
N SER A 98 -17.33 8.05 10.62
CA SER A 98 -17.59 6.73 11.24
C SER A 98 -16.65 5.64 10.72
N PHE A 99 -15.92 5.86 9.62
CA PHE A 99 -15.07 4.86 8.97
C PHE A 99 -13.64 5.37 8.72
N HIS A 100 -13.14 6.23 9.60
CA HIS A 100 -11.87 6.90 9.37
C HIS A 100 -10.68 5.96 9.54
N SER A 101 -10.77 4.88 10.33
CA SER A 101 -9.65 3.96 10.61
C SER A 101 -9.44 2.92 9.52
N ARG A 102 -8.17 2.57 9.24
CA ARG A 102 -7.82 1.39 8.41
C ARG A 102 -7.92 0.11 9.24
N GLU A 103 -8.19 -1.02 8.57
CA GLU A 103 -7.98 -2.32 9.18
C GLU A 103 -6.48 -2.62 9.25
N ILE A 104 -5.98 -2.93 10.44
CA ILE A 104 -4.62 -3.38 10.70
C ILE A 104 -4.61 -4.55 11.69
N PRO A 105 -3.60 -5.45 11.61
CA PRO A 105 -3.42 -6.55 12.56
C PRO A 105 -3.51 -6.07 14.02
N ARG A 106 -4.12 -6.88 14.90
CA ARG A 106 -4.38 -6.49 16.30
C ARG A 106 -3.14 -6.03 17.06
N ILE A 107 -2.00 -6.68 16.81
CA ILE A 107 -0.74 -6.31 17.45
C ILE A 107 -0.35 -4.86 17.14
N PHE A 108 -0.62 -4.35 15.93
CA PHE A 108 -0.31 -2.98 15.53
C PHE A 108 -1.33 -1.94 16.02
N ARG A 109 -2.45 -2.35 16.62
CA ARG A 109 -3.43 -1.44 17.22
C ARG A 109 -3.01 -0.94 18.60
N ILE A 110 -2.06 -1.64 19.20
CA ILE A 110 -1.57 -1.29 20.52
C ILE A 110 -0.61 -0.12 20.37
N GLU A 111 -0.85 0.92 21.15
CA GLU A 111 -0.01 2.11 21.21
C GLU A 111 0.78 2.08 22.53
N THR A 112 2.11 2.19 22.45
CA THR A 112 2.98 2.22 23.63
C THR A 112 3.86 3.46 23.72
N ASP A 113 4.29 4.01 22.59
CA ASP A 113 5.29 5.08 22.55
C ASP A 113 4.92 6.22 21.58
N GLY A 114 3.71 6.18 21.02
CA GLY A 114 3.22 7.16 20.04
C GLY A 114 3.93 7.12 18.68
N LYS A 115 4.78 6.13 18.40
CA LYS A 115 5.45 5.96 17.10
C LYS A 115 4.50 5.44 16.03
N ILE A 116 3.66 6.33 15.54
CA ILE A 116 2.59 5.99 14.60
C ILE A 116 2.72 6.84 13.35
N HIS A 117 2.97 6.18 12.23
CA HIS A 117 3.00 6.81 10.92
C HIS A 117 1.59 7.03 10.35
N LEU A 118 1.49 7.89 9.34
CA LEU A 118 0.25 8.37 8.74
C LEU A 118 -0.72 7.25 8.35
N PHE A 119 -0.21 6.16 7.78
CA PHE A 119 -1.05 5.02 7.37
C PHE A 119 -1.79 4.37 8.55
N ARG A 120 -1.13 4.23 9.72
CA ARG A 120 -1.71 3.63 10.95
C ARG A 120 -2.48 4.62 11.81
N ALA A 121 -2.18 5.91 11.74
CA ALA A 121 -2.82 6.94 12.55
C ALA A 121 -4.36 6.93 12.40
N THR A 122 -5.11 7.32 13.43
CA THR A 122 -6.58 7.34 13.38
C THR A 122 -7.14 8.66 13.94
N GLY A 123 -8.41 8.96 13.63
CA GLY A 123 -9.09 10.17 14.11
C GLY A 123 -8.31 11.46 13.87
N GLU A 124 -8.26 12.32 14.88
CA GLU A 124 -7.58 13.61 14.82
C GLU A 124 -6.07 13.49 14.61
N ARG A 125 -5.40 12.44 15.11
CA ARG A 125 -3.97 12.21 14.83
C ARG A 125 -3.73 12.02 13.33
N TRP A 126 -4.56 11.21 12.67
CA TRP A 126 -4.48 11.05 11.22
C TRP A 126 -4.74 12.36 10.48
N ARG A 127 -5.77 13.11 10.92
CA ARG A 127 -6.14 14.39 10.30
C ARG A 127 -5.00 15.40 10.38
N ARG A 128 -4.35 15.51 11.54
CA ARG A 128 -3.15 16.33 11.78
C ARG A 128 -1.99 15.92 10.88
N GLN A 129 -1.56 14.65 10.96
CA GLN A 129 -0.44 14.16 10.15
C GLN A 129 -0.72 14.36 8.65
N ARG A 130 -1.96 14.10 8.19
CA ARG A 130 -2.35 14.27 6.79
C ARG A 130 -2.29 15.73 6.37
N HIS A 131 -2.75 16.65 7.22
CA HIS A 131 -2.69 18.09 6.96
C HIS A 131 -1.25 18.58 6.81
N VAL A 132 -0.33 18.12 7.66
CA VAL A 132 1.09 18.49 7.61
C VAL A 132 1.79 17.94 6.36
N ILE A 133 1.46 16.71 5.95
CA ILE A 133 2.17 16.02 4.86
C ILE A 133 1.67 16.43 3.47
N ASN A 134 0.37 16.76 3.32
CA ASN A 134 -0.23 17.08 2.01
C ASN A 134 0.52 18.15 1.18
N PRO A 135 1.01 19.27 1.76
CA PRO A 135 1.72 20.31 1.01
C PRO A 135 2.96 19.83 0.24
N THR A 136 3.62 18.76 0.72
CA THR A 136 4.78 18.15 0.05
C THR A 136 4.45 17.67 -1.36
N PHE A 137 3.21 17.24 -1.59
CA PHE A 137 2.76 16.67 -2.87
C PHE A 137 1.97 17.69 -3.71
N SER A 138 2.18 18.99 -3.47
CA SER A 138 1.62 20.06 -4.30
C SER A 138 2.31 20.15 -5.66
N SER A 139 1.63 20.73 -6.66
CA SER A 139 2.15 20.81 -8.04
C SER A 139 3.52 21.48 -8.11
N ALA A 140 3.70 22.57 -7.36
CA ALA A 140 4.97 23.31 -7.32
C ALA A 140 6.12 22.45 -6.77
N LYS A 141 5.87 21.63 -5.74
CA LYS A 141 6.90 20.74 -5.18
C LYS A 141 7.21 19.57 -6.11
N LEU A 142 6.19 19.01 -6.76
CA LEU A 142 6.39 17.93 -7.74
C LEU A 142 7.21 18.40 -8.94
N LYS A 143 6.95 19.61 -9.44
CA LYS A 143 7.76 20.24 -10.48
C LYS A 143 9.23 20.35 -10.09
N LEU A 144 9.53 20.77 -8.86
CA LEU A 144 10.91 20.81 -8.34
C LEU A 144 11.55 19.42 -8.18
N MET A 145 10.75 18.38 -7.91
CA MET A 145 11.24 17.01 -7.78
C MET A 145 11.45 16.32 -9.14
N SER A 146 10.77 16.78 -10.20
CA SER A 146 10.79 16.15 -11.52
C SER A 146 12.19 16.03 -12.13
N SER A 147 13.07 17.03 -11.93
CA SER A 147 14.45 16.99 -12.44
C SER A 147 15.23 15.81 -11.84
N LEU A 148 15.07 15.58 -10.55
CA LEU A 148 15.76 14.51 -9.83
C LEU A 148 15.18 13.14 -10.19
N VAL A 149 13.88 13.08 -10.46
CA VAL A 149 13.24 11.88 -11.02
C VAL A 149 13.82 11.57 -12.39
N ASN A 150 13.97 12.58 -13.27
CA ASN A 150 14.59 12.39 -14.58
C ASN A 150 16.04 11.91 -14.47
N GLU A 151 16.87 12.50 -13.59
CA GLU A 151 18.24 12.03 -13.36
C GLU A 151 18.30 10.55 -12.94
N CYS A 152 17.39 10.11 -12.06
CA CYS A 152 17.28 8.70 -11.68
C CYS A 152 16.86 7.81 -12.86
N ILE A 153 15.91 8.26 -13.69
CA ILE A 153 15.45 7.52 -14.88
C ILE A 153 16.57 7.42 -15.91
N GLU A 154 17.30 8.49 -16.19
CA GLU A 154 18.45 8.50 -17.07
C GLU A 154 19.54 7.51 -16.60
N ALA A 155 19.82 7.47 -15.30
CA ALA A 155 20.73 6.49 -14.73
C ALA A 155 20.26 5.04 -14.98
N MET A 156 18.96 4.78 -14.88
CA MET A 156 18.37 3.47 -15.20
C MET A 156 18.48 3.17 -16.71
N LEU A 157 18.19 4.13 -17.58
CA LEU A 157 18.27 3.96 -19.04
C LEU A 157 19.70 3.72 -19.52
N ASN A 158 20.68 4.40 -18.91
CA ASN A 158 22.10 4.14 -19.14
C ASN A 158 22.47 2.70 -18.76
N LYS A 159 21.95 2.18 -17.64
CA LYS A 159 22.13 0.77 -17.25
C LYS A 159 21.48 -0.18 -18.23
N ILE A 160 20.28 0.13 -18.71
CA ILE A 160 19.61 -0.66 -19.74
C ILE A 160 20.48 -0.70 -21.00
N SER A 161 21.03 0.44 -21.44
CA SER A 161 21.93 0.49 -22.59
C SER A 161 23.20 -0.35 -22.39
N GLN A 162 23.76 -0.38 -21.19
CA GLN A 162 24.94 -1.21 -20.85
C GLN A 162 24.60 -2.70 -20.82
N ILE A 163 23.43 -3.08 -20.31
CA ILE A 163 23.00 -4.48 -20.23
C ILE A 163 22.70 -5.02 -21.63
N THR A 164 21.99 -4.24 -22.44
CA THR A 164 21.60 -4.61 -23.80
C THR A 164 22.80 -4.65 -24.72
N ASP A 165 23.77 -3.74 -24.57
CA ASP A 165 24.96 -3.61 -25.43
C ASP A 165 24.60 -3.49 -26.92
N GLY A 166 23.47 -2.84 -27.21
CA GLY A 166 22.91 -2.74 -28.56
C GLY A 166 22.22 -3.99 -29.08
N GLU A 167 22.18 -5.09 -28.32
CA GLU A 167 21.47 -6.32 -28.65
C GLU A 167 20.08 -6.40 -27.99
N GLN A 168 19.16 -7.13 -28.62
CA GLN A 168 17.83 -7.41 -28.07
C GLN A 168 17.88 -8.49 -26.98
N LYS A 169 18.47 -8.16 -25.83
CA LYS A 169 18.59 -9.08 -24.70
C LYS A 169 17.31 -9.11 -23.86
N GLU A 170 16.96 -10.30 -23.39
CA GLU A 170 15.91 -10.48 -22.40
C GLU A 170 16.38 -9.93 -21.03
N ILE A 171 15.59 -9.04 -20.44
CA ILE A 171 15.86 -8.44 -19.13
C ILE A 171 14.65 -8.56 -18.20
N ASN A 172 14.90 -8.78 -16.91
CA ASN A 172 13.86 -8.62 -15.88
C ASN A 172 13.73 -7.14 -15.52
N ILE A 173 12.86 -6.42 -16.22
CA ILE A 173 12.71 -4.97 -16.06
C ILE A 173 12.19 -4.59 -14.67
N TYR A 174 11.43 -5.48 -14.01
CA TYR A 174 10.86 -5.22 -12.70
C TYR A 174 11.94 -5.03 -11.61
N GLU A 175 13.04 -5.78 -11.69
CA GLU A 175 14.17 -5.60 -10.76
C GLU A 175 14.89 -4.26 -10.97
N LEU A 176 14.92 -3.74 -12.19
CA LEU A 176 15.44 -2.41 -12.49
C LEU A 176 14.51 -1.33 -11.95
N TYR A 177 13.19 -1.48 -12.12
CA TYR A 177 12.22 -0.55 -11.55
C TYR A 177 12.26 -0.50 -10.02
N LYS A 178 12.44 -1.63 -9.33
CA LYS A 178 12.62 -1.63 -7.86
C LYS A 178 13.80 -0.78 -7.42
N ARG A 179 14.91 -0.85 -8.16
CA ARG A 179 16.10 -0.06 -7.86
C ARG A 179 15.88 1.43 -8.18
N LEU A 180 15.26 1.72 -9.32
CA LEU A 180 14.88 3.08 -9.72
C LEU A 180 14.02 3.74 -8.63
N THR A 181 12.93 3.10 -8.23
CA THR A 181 11.97 3.71 -7.30
C THR A 181 12.54 3.86 -5.89
N MET A 182 13.44 2.95 -5.46
CA MET A 182 14.20 3.13 -4.22
C MET A 182 15.10 4.37 -4.31
N ASP A 183 15.79 4.56 -5.42
CA ASP A 183 16.69 5.70 -5.62
C ASP A 183 15.91 7.02 -5.68
N VAL A 184 14.80 7.03 -6.44
CA VAL A 184 13.87 8.17 -6.54
C VAL A 184 13.36 8.58 -5.17
N ILE A 185 12.85 7.64 -4.35
CA ILE A 185 12.32 8.03 -3.03
C ILE A 185 13.42 8.52 -2.08
N CYS A 186 14.60 7.89 -2.10
CA CYS A 186 15.75 8.32 -1.29
C CYS A 186 16.20 9.75 -1.64
N ARG A 187 16.37 10.04 -2.93
CA ARG A 187 16.80 11.36 -3.38
C ARG A 187 15.70 12.40 -3.23
N CYS A 188 14.48 12.14 -3.70
CA CYS A 188 13.42 13.14 -3.77
C CYS A 188 12.74 13.40 -2.43
N ALA A 189 12.49 12.37 -1.62
CA ALA A 189 11.79 12.54 -0.35
C ALA A 189 12.74 12.82 0.81
N PHE A 190 13.96 12.27 0.80
CA PHE A 190 14.87 12.38 1.94
C PHE A 190 16.12 13.20 1.67
N GLY A 191 16.35 13.63 0.42
CA GLY A 191 17.51 14.43 0.06
C GLY A 191 18.83 13.69 0.28
N ILE A 192 18.80 12.35 0.17
CA ILE A 192 19.97 11.50 0.34
C ILE A 192 20.42 11.02 -1.04
N ASP A 193 21.64 11.38 -1.40
CA ASP A 193 22.28 10.84 -2.60
C ASP A 193 22.66 9.39 -2.34
N THR A 194 21.86 8.49 -2.92
CA THR A 194 22.10 7.06 -2.86
C THR A 194 22.45 6.54 -4.24
N ASP A 195 23.21 5.45 -4.29
CA ASP A 195 23.46 4.71 -5.52
C ASP A 195 22.73 3.36 -5.51
N MET A 196 21.43 3.38 -5.19
CA MET A 196 20.60 2.17 -5.05
C MET A 196 20.49 1.38 -6.36
N GLN A 197 20.78 2.03 -7.50
CA GLN A 197 20.76 1.38 -8.79
C GLN A 197 21.99 0.54 -9.09
N ASN A 198 23.17 0.91 -8.57
CA ASN A 198 24.39 0.11 -8.69
C ASN A 198 24.62 -0.79 -7.47
N ASP A 199 24.28 -0.34 -6.26
CA ASP A 199 24.50 -1.09 -5.02
C ASP A 199 23.35 -2.08 -4.72
N ILE A 200 23.35 -3.21 -5.43
CA ILE A 200 22.37 -4.29 -5.26
C ILE A 200 22.42 -4.90 -3.84
N ASN A 201 23.58 -4.78 -3.18
CA ASN A 201 23.80 -5.33 -1.85
C ASN A 201 23.44 -4.35 -0.74
N ASN A 202 22.89 -3.18 -1.08
CA ASN A 202 22.52 -2.18 -0.10
C ASN A 202 21.52 -2.76 0.92
N PRO A 203 21.84 -2.72 2.23
CA PRO A 203 20.95 -3.25 3.26
C PRO A 203 19.56 -2.61 3.28
N TYR A 204 19.42 -1.31 2.95
CA TYR A 204 18.10 -0.66 2.90
C TYR A 204 17.26 -1.19 1.75
N LEU A 205 17.85 -1.36 0.57
CA LEU A 205 17.18 -1.95 -0.60
C LEU A 205 16.72 -3.39 -0.28
N GLN A 206 17.63 -4.24 0.20
CA GLN A 206 17.33 -5.65 0.49
C GLN A 206 16.27 -5.81 1.58
N LYS A 207 16.34 -5.01 2.65
CA LYS A 207 15.38 -5.07 3.75
C LYS A 207 14.02 -4.52 3.33
N THR A 208 13.98 -3.49 2.50
CA THR A 208 12.71 -2.95 1.96
C THR A 208 12.05 -3.99 1.04
N ALA A 209 12.81 -4.62 0.14
CA ALA A 209 12.34 -5.75 -0.66
C ALA A 209 11.77 -6.89 0.20
N ALA A 210 12.46 -7.23 1.30
CA ALA A 210 12.02 -8.28 2.21
C ALA A 210 10.74 -7.93 2.97
N VAL A 211 10.43 -6.64 3.23
CA VAL A 211 9.13 -6.22 3.78
C VAL A 211 8.00 -6.64 2.84
N PHE A 212 8.14 -6.41 1.54
CA PHE A 212 7.09 -6.72 0.55
C PHE A 212 7.05 -8.19 0.14
N LYS A 213 8.10 -8.97 0.38
CA LYS A 213 8.06 -10.45 0.24
C LYS A 213 7.43 -11.14 1.45
N THR A 214 7.31 -10.45 2.59
CA THR A 214 6.77 -11.04 3.82
C THR A 214 5.26 -10.80 3.91
N ASP A 215 4.47 -11.87 3.90
CA ASP A 215 3.07 -11.78 4.30
C ASP A 215 2.97 -11.78 5.83
N ILE A 216 2.79 -10.59 6.41
CA ILE A 216 2.75 -10.38 7.86
C ILE A 216 1.61 -11.17 8.51
N GLU A 217 0.49 -11.41 7.81
CA GLU A 217 -0.62 -12.21 8.33
C GLU A 217 -0.31 -13.72 8.40
N GLN A 218 0.75 -14.18 7.73
CA GLN A 218 1.22 -15.57 7.79
C GLN A 218 2.14 -15.83 8.98
N LEU A 219 2.73 -14.77 9.56
CA LEU A 219 3.63 -14.89 10.71
C LEU A 219 2.86 -15.32 11.97
N LEU A 220 3.40 -16.33 12.67
CA LEU A 220 2.73 -16.99 13.80
C LEU A 220 2.27 -16.01 14.88
N LEU A 221 3.10 -15.04 15.25
CA LEU A 221 2.76 -14.08 16.31
C LEU A 221 1.64 -13.11 15.91
N PHE A 222 1.51 -12.76 14.63
CA PHE A 222 0.37 -11.97 14.14
C PHE A 222 -0.92 -12.79 14.15
N ARG A 223 -0.86 -14.05 13.72
CA ARG A 223 -1.99 -15.00 13.78
C ARG A 223 -2.51 -15.20 15.20
N MET A 224 -1.59 -15.41 16.14
CA MET A 224 -1.91 -15.59 17.57
C MET A 224 -2.56 -14.33 18.16
N ALA A 225 -2.01 -13.14 17.87
CA ALA A 225 -2.57 -11.88 18.32
C ALA A 225 -3.99 -11.64 17.75
N ASN A 226 -4.24 -12.02 16.51
CA ASN A 226 -5.53 -11.87 15.83
C ASN A 226 -6.60 -12.86 16.37
N LEU A 227 -6.23 -14.12 16.64
CA LEU A 227 -7.12 -15.15 17.17
C LEU A 227 -7.41 -15.01 18.68
N ILE A 228 -6.38 -14.66 19.46
CA ILE A 228 -6.41 -14.62 20.91
C ILE A 228 -6.11 -13.19 21.35
N PRO A 229 -7.13 -12.31 21.47
CA PRO A 229 -6.93 -10.89 21.75
C PRO A 229 -6.13 -10.61 23.02
N PHE A 230 -6.24 -11.47 24.04
CA PHE A 230 -5.49 -11.36 25.29
C PHE A 230 -3.96 -11.45 25.09
N LEU A 231 -3.51 -12.18 24.06
CA LEU A 231 -2.09 -12.29 23.72
C LEU A 231 -1.57 -11.09 22.91
N ALA A 232 -2.45 -10.23 22.40
CA ALA A 232 -2.01 -9.13 21.53
C ALA A 232 -1.04 -8.17 22.25
N ARG A 233 -1.32 -7.80 23.50
CA ARG A 233 -0.45 -6.92 24.30
C ARG A 233 0.92 -7.54 24.64
N PRO A 234 1.00 -8.75 25.22
CA PRO A 234 2.31 -9.35 25.48
C PRO A 234 3.10 -9.61 24.19
N LEU A 235 2.45 -10.02 23.10
CA LEU A 235 3.13 -10.18 21.80
C LEU A 235 3.61 -8.84 21.25
N HIS A 236 2.81 -7.78 21.37
CA HIS A 236 3.24 -6.43 21.01
C HIS A 236 4.47 -6.01 21.81
N ASP A 237 4.47 -6.22 23.13
CA ASP A 237 5.58 -5.80 23.98
C ASP A 237 6.86 -6.64 23.73
N ILE A 238 6.71 -7.88 23.27
CA ILE A 238 7.82 -8.71 22.76
C ILE A 238 8.43 -8.11 21.48
N VAL A 239 7.58 -7.71 20.53
CA VAL A 239 8.02 -7.32 19.17
C VAL A 239 8.45 -5.84 19.13
N PHE A 240 7.70 -4.95 19.77
CA PHE A 240 7.82 -3.49 19.71
C PHE A 240 8.16 -2.82 21.06
N GLY A 241 8.11 -3.56 22.18
CA GLY A 241 8.29 -2.97 23.52
C GLY A 241 9.69 -2.41 23.76
N LEU A 242 9.73 -1.31 24.54
CA LEU A 242 10.94 -0.58 24.91
C LEU A 242 11.61 -1.25 26.12
N ASN A 243 12.68 -2.00 25.81
CA ASN A 243 13.85 -2.24 26.64
C ASN A 243 13.80 -3.23 27.82
N ASP A 244 12.86 -3.25 28.77
CA ASP A 244 13.01 -4.18 29.92
C ASP A 244 12.30 -5.52 29.71
N VAL A 245 11.03 -5.49 29.33
CA VAL A 245 10.25 -6.72 29.06
C VAL A 245 10.80 -7.47 27.85
N ARG A 246 11.09 -6.77 26.75
CA ARG A 246 11.72 -7.36 25.57
C ARG A 246 13.09 -7.95 25.92
N ARG A 247 13.94 -7.25 26.67
CA ARG A 247 15.27 -7.75 27.07
C ARG A 247 15.16 -8.98 27.97
N ILE A 248 14.20 -9.03 28.90
CA ILE A 248 13.95 -10.20 29.74
C ILE A 248 13.46 -11.38 28.89
N LEU A 249 12.42 -11.19 28.07
CA LEU A 249 11.82 -12.26 27.27
C LEU A 249 12.76 -12.80 26.20
N VAL A 250 13.55 -11.93 25.56
CA VAL A 250 14.57 -12.31 24.58
C VAL A 250 15.76 -13.01 25.24
N LYS A 251 16.14 -12.63 26.47
CA LYS A 251 17.16 -13.36 27.26
C LYS A 251 16.67 -14.77 27.65
N LEU A 252 15.40 -14.90 28.03
CA LEU A 252 14.80 -16.18 28.42
C LEU A 252 14.62 -17.13 27.23
N ILE A 253 14.41 -16.60 26.02
CA ILE A 253 14.20 -17.39 24.80
C ILE A 253 15.10 -16.85 23.68
N PRO A 254 16.37 -17.28 23.56
CA PRO A 254 17.30 -16.77 22.55
C PRO A 254 16.80 -16.94 21.11
N ALA A 255 16.03 -17.99 20.82
CA ALA A 255 15.40 -18.19 19.51
C ALA A 255 14.42 -17.04 19.13
N LEU A 256 13.78 -16.42 20.12
CA LEU A 256 12.88 -15.27 19.93
C LEU A 256 13.66 -14.02 19.51
N LYS A 257 14.91 -13.87 19.97
CA LYS A 257 15.81 -12.79 19.53
C LYS A 257 15.97 -12.81 18.02
N ASN A 258 16.44 -13.95 17.52
CA ASN A 258 16.73 -14.15 16.11
C ASN A 258 15.47 -13.98 15.26
N TYR A 259 14.33 -14.49 15.76
CA TYR A 259 13.04 -14.33 15.09
C TYR A 259 12.61 -12.86 14.96
N VAL A 260 12.70 -12.06 16.03
CA VAL A 260 12.27 -10.66 16.03
C VAL A 260 13.25 -9.75 15.28
N GLU A 261 14.56 -9.94 15.46
CA GLU A 261 15.59 -9.15 14.79
C GLU A 261 15.66 -9.36 13.28
N GLN A 262 15.17 -10.51 12.79
CA GLN A 262 15.06 -10.80 11.37
C GLN A 262 13.85 -10.13 10.69
N ILE A 263 12.88 -9.60 11.44
CA ILE A 263 11.71 -8.92 10.86
C ILE A 263 12.18 -7.67 10.09
N PRO A 264 12.06 -7.63 8.75
CA PRO A 264 12.68 -6.56 7.95
C PRO A 264 12.17 -5.16 8.29
N ALA A 265 10.87 -5.03 8.58
CA ALA A 265 10.25 -3.76 8.95
C ALA A 265 10.84 -3.19 10.26
N LEU A 266 11.11 -4.04 11.26
CA LEU A 266 11.73 -3.62 12.51
C LEU A 266 13.18 -3.18 12.30
N TRP A 267 13.92 -3.91 11.47
CA TRP A 267 15.29 -3.53 11.13
C TRP A 267 15.33 -2.13 10.52
N LEU A 268 14.45 -1.85 9.56
CA LEU A 268 14.35 -0.54 8.91
C LEU A 268 13.93 0.54 9.90
N MET A 269 12.85 0.35 10.67
CA MET A 269 12.39 1.35 11.64
C MET A 269 13.47 1.76 12.66
N ASN A 270 14.37 0.84 13.04
CA ASN A 270 15.45 1.12 13.98
C ASN A 270 16.66 1.84 13.37
N ARG A 271 16.80 1.83 12.04
CA ARG A 271 17.95 2.43 11.31
C ARG A 271 17.58 3.58 10.40
N VAL A 272 16.29 3.84 10.20
CA VAL A 272 15.81 5.05 9.51
C VAL A 272 16.18 6.33 10.29
N GLN A 273 16.57 6.23 11.56
CA GLN A 273 17.19 7.36 12.26
C GLN A 273 18.52 7.77 11.60
N ASP A 274 19.33 6.80 11.15
CA ASP A 274 20.61 7.06 10.50
C ASP A 274 20.42 7.93 9.23
N VAL A 275 19.31 7.74 8.51
CA VAL A 275 18.90 8.55 7.34
C VAL A 275 18.68 10.02 7.73
N VAL A 276 18.02 10.26 8.86
CA VAL A 276 17.81 11.62 9.38
C VAL A 276 19.13 12.24 9.84
N ASP A 277 19.94 11.45 10.55
CA ASP A 277 21.22 11.90 11.08
C ASP A 277 22.20 12.28 9.95
N LEU A 278 22.25 11.48 8.89
CA LEU A 278 23.01 11.78 7.67
C LEU A 278 22.55 13.10 7.05
N ARG A 279 21.23 13.33 6.93
CA ARG A 279 20.69 14.58 6.39
C ARG A 279 21.08 15.79 7.23
N ILE A 280 20.98 15.68 8.56
CA ILE A 280 21.36 16.76 9.49
C ILE A 280 22.86 17.09 9.32
N GLN A 281 23.72 16.07 9.21
CA GLN A 281 25.15 16.26 8.99
C GLN A 281 25.44 16.95 7.65
N SER A 282 24.83 16.49 6.55
CA SER A 282 25.02 17.07 5.20
C SER A 282 24.45 18.48 5.04
N SER A 283 23.44 18.87 5.83
CA SER A 283 22.78 20.18 5.75
C SER A 283 23.58 21.31 6.41
N SER A 284 24.68 21.01 7.11
CA SER A 284 25.52 22.02 7.77
C SER A 284 26.32 22.90 6.79
N ASN A 285 26.48 22.49 5.53
CA ASN A 285 27.31 23.18 4.52
C ASN A 285 26.61 23.44 3.16
N SER A 286 25.30 23.21 3.01
CA SER A 286 24.61 23.31 1.71
C SER A 286 23.24 24.01 1.78
N VAL A 287 22.76 24.51 0.64
CA VAL A 287 21.42 25.11 0.49
C VAL A 287 20.36 24.10 0.92
N LYS A 288 19.45 24.50 1.80
CA LYS A 288 18.33 23.65 2.26
C LYS A 288 17.43 23.26 1.08
N ARG A 289 17.65 22.06 0.53
CA ARG A 289 16.74 21.43 -0.42
C ARG A 289 15.39 21.15 0.26
N MET A 290 14.32 21.61 -0.37
CA MET A 290 12.97 21.50 0.17
C MET A 290 12.32 20.18 -0.27
N ASP A 291 12.51 19.15 0.54
CA ASP A 291 12.04 17.78 0.34
C ASP A 291 11.04 17.36 1.44
N LEU A 292 10.50 16.13 1.34
CA LEU A 292 9.53 15.62 2.31
C LEU A 292 10.10 15.56 3.73
N LEU A 293 11.36 15.16 3.87
CA LEU A 293 12.04 15.10 5.16
C LEU A 293 12.17 16.50 5.77
N GLN A 294 12.63 17.48 5.00
CA GLN A 294 12.76 18.86 5.46
C GLN A 294 11.42 19.44 5.93
N LEU A 295 10.34 19.20 5.17
CA LEU A 295 8.99 19.64 5.57
C LEU A 295 8.51 18.96 6.85
N MET A 296 8.76 17.66 7.00
CA MET A 296 8.42 16.95 8.24
C MET A 296 9.27 17.45 9.41
N MET A 297 10.55 17.73 9.23
CA MET A 297 11.44 18.28 10.25
C MET A 297 10.99 19.68 10.70
N GLU A 298 10.65 20.57 9.77
CA GLU A 298 10.16 21.93 10.08
C GLU A 298 8.81 21.93 10.78
N ALA A 299 7.95 20.97 10.46
CA ALA A 299 6.67 20.78 11.13
C ALA A 299 6.81 20.05 12.48
N THR A 300 7.95 19.45 12.79
CA THR A 300 8.18 18.75 14.06
C THR A 300 8.40 19.77 15.18
N ARG A 301 7.60 19.70 16.24
CA ARG A 301 7.79 20.52 17.45
C ARG A 301 7.64 19.67 18.71
N ASP A 302 8.51 19.91 19.69
CA ASP A 302 8.39 19.31 21.03
C ASP A 302 7.35 20.05 21.86
N ASN A 303 6.49 19.31 22.56
CA ASN A 303 5.63 19.80 23.65
C ASN A 303 4.81 21.08 23.38
N VAL A 304 4.24 21.23 22.17
CA VAL A 304 3.18 22.23 21.95
C VAL A 304 1.83 21.54 22.15
N ILE A 305 1.19 21.82 23.29
CA ILE A 305 -0.27 21.71 23.40
C ILE A 305 -0.77 22.85 22.53
N ASP A 306 -1.18 22.58 21.29
CA ASP A 306 -1.89 23.58 20.52
C ASP A 306 -3.14 23.91 21.35
N HIS A 307 -3.18 25.13 21.89
CA HIS A 307 -4.45 25.80 22.18
C HIS A 307 -5.09 26.10 20.82
N ALA A 308 -5.49 25.04 20.13
CA ALA A 308 -6.42 25.15 19.03
C ALA A 308 -7.68 25.72 19.67
N ASP A 309 -8.03 26.96 19.33
CA ASP A 309 -9.44 27.32 19.25
C ASP A 309 -10.14 26.16 18.53
N ASP A 310 -11.31 25.76 19.05
CA ASP A 310 -12.07 24.52 18.80
C ASP A 310 -12.36 24.19 17.30
N GLN A 311 -11.79 24.96 16.37
CA GLN A 311 -11.92 24.84 14.92
C GLN A 311 -10.59 24.75 14.14
N SER A 312 -9.40 24.84 14.76
CA SER A 312 -8.12 24.81 14.03
C SER A 312 -7.34 23.50 14.17
N ILE A 313 -7.04 22.82 13.05
CA ILE A 313 -6.22 21.60 13.04
C ILE A 313 -4.77 21.98 13.36
N SER A 314 -4.18 21.30 14.36
CA SER A 314 -2.76 21.41 14.68
C SER A 314 -1.89 21.26 13.42
N LYS A 315 -0.88 22.13 13.27
CA LYS A 315 0.01 22.15 12.10
C LYS A 315 1.36 21.47 12.37
N THR A 316 1.46 20.65 13.41
CA THR A 316 2.72 20.08 13.88
C THR A 316 2.73 18.56 13.90
N LEU A 317 3.91 17.96 13.66
CA LEU A 317 4.19 16.55 13.92
C LEU A 317 4.83 16.41 15.31
N GLN A 318 4.53 15.31 16.00
CA GLN A 318 5.27 14.95 17.20
C GLN A 318 6.61 14.32 16.81
N SER A 319 7.64 14.53 17.64
CA SER A 319 9.00 14.04 17.38
C SER A 319 9.09 12.51 17.23
N ASN A 320 8.23 11.77 17.93
CA ASN A 320 8.11 10.31 17.79
C ASN A 320 7.35 9.87 16.52
N GLU A 321 6.73 10.78 15.76
CA GLU A 321 6.02 10.48 14.50
C GLU A 321 6.91 10.66 13.26
N LEU A 322 8.07 11.33 13.38
CA LEU A 322 8.97 11.60 12.25
C LEU A 322 9.54 10.31 11.65
N ILE A 323 10.26 9.52 12.45
CA ILE A 323 10.93 8.28 12.00
C ILE A 323 9.96 7.25 11.42
N PRO A 324 8.80 6.97 12.06
CA PRO A 324 7.80 6.09 11.46
C PRO A 324 7.29 6.58 10.10
N ASN A 325 7.11 7.89 9.90
CA ASN A 325 6.65 8.43 8.63
C ASN A 325 7.72 8.31 7.54
N ILE A 326 9.00 8.51 7.85
CA ILE A 326 10.09 8.29 6.90
C ILE A 326 10.12 6.82 6.44
N PHE A 327 10.01 5.87 7.38
CA PHE A 327 9.88 4.45 7.06
C PHE A 327 8.68 4.18 6.13
N LEU A 328 7.53 4.76 6.42
CA LEU A 328 6.32 4.62 5.61
C LEU A 328 6.55 5.09 4.17
N PHE A 329 7.11 6.29 3.97
CA PHE A 329 7.31 6.85 2.65
C PHE A 329 8.35 6.08 1.84
N MET A 330 9.43 5.64 2.48
CA MET A 330 10.45 4.78 1.87
C MET A 330 9.83 3.48 1.35
N ALA A 331 9.07 2.77 2.18
CA ALA A 331 8.42 1.54 1.77
C ALA A 331 7.36 1.78 0.68
N ALA A 332 6.53 2.81 0.84
CA ALA A 332 5.44 3.10 -0.10
C ALA A 332 5.96 3.48 -1.50
N GLY A 333 6.99 4.33 -1.59
CA GLY A 333 7.59 4.74 -2.86
C GLY A 333 8.34 3.62 -3.57
N TYR A 334 8.92 2.68 -2.83
CA TYR A 334 9.68 1.56 -3.37
C TYR A 334 8.84 0.57 -4.20
N GLU A 335 7.90 -0.14 -3.57
CA GLU A 335 7.28 -1.31 -4.21
C GLU A 335 6.08 -0.94 -5.11
N THR A 336 5.32 0.10 -4.75
CA THR A 336 4.06 0.40 -5.45
C THR A 336 4.28 0.96 -6.84
N THR A 337 5.18 1.94 -7.01
CA THR A 337 5.50 2.50 -8.33
C THR A 337 6.22 1.47 -9.20
N SER A 338 7.13 0.67 -8.65
CA SER A 338 7.87 -0.33 -9.43
C SER A 338 6.94 -1.43 -9.95
N THR A 339 5.95 -1.82 -9.15
CA THR A 339 4.88 -2.74 -9.56
C THR A 339 4.01 -2.14 -10.66
N ALA A 340 3.63 -0.86 -10.56
CA ALA A 340 2.85 -0.18 -11.58
C ALA A 340 3.61 -0.08 -12.92
N LEU A 341 4.90 0.24 -12.87
CA LEU A 341 5.79 0.24 -14.03
C LEU A 341 5.89 -1.16 -14.65
N ALA A 342 6.06 -2.20 -13.82
CA ALA A 342 6.15 -3.58 -14.30
C ALA A 342 4.87 -4.03 -15.04
N TYR A 343 3.68 -3.76 -14.49
CA TYR A 343 2.42 -4.07 -15.17
C TYR A 343 2.23 -3.25 -16.45
N SER A 344 2.59 -1.95 -16.42
CA SER A 344 2.53 -1.09 -17.60
C SER A 344 3.40 -1.66 -18.73
N THR A 345 4.65 -2.00 -18.42
CA THR A 345 5.61 -2.54 -19.38
C THR A 345 5.21 -3.91 -19.92
N TYR A 346 4.61 -4.76 -19.09
CA TYR A 346 4.02 -6.03 -19.56
C TYR A 346 2.92 -5.81 -20.60
N ILE A 347 2.00 -4.87 -20.34
CA ILE A 347 0.95 -4.55 -21.31
C ILE A 347 1.56 -3.98 -22.59
N LEU A 348 2.51 -3.05 -22.50
CA LEU A 348 3.16 -2.45 -23.67
C LEU A 348 3.90 -3.50 -24.50
N ALA A 349 4.57 -4.47 -23.86
CA ALA A 349 5.22 -5.58 -24.54
C ALA A 349 4.21 -6.49 -25.30
N THR A 350 3.02 -6.70 -24.74
CA THR A 350 2.01 -7.61 -25.31
C THR A 350 0.97 -6.93 -26.20
N LYS A 351 0.93 -5.60 -26.24
CA LYS A 351 -0.01 -4.76 -26.99
C LYS A 351 0.73 -3.67 -27.76
N GLN A 352 1.36 -4.07 -28.87
CA GLN A 352 2.19 -3.18 -29.69
C GLN A 352 1.38 -2.04 -30.33
N ASP A 353 0.11 -2.28 -30.68
CA ASP A 353 -0.82 -1.28 -31.18
C ASP A 353 -1.02 -0.12 -30.19
N ILE A 354 -1.16 -0.45 -28.90
CA ILE A 354 -1.29 0.53 -27.82
C ILE A 354 0.04 1.25 -27.59
N GLN A 355 1.15 0.51 -27.67
CA GLN A 355 2.50 1.08 -27.53
C GLN A 355 2.78 2.14 -28.59
N GLU A 356 2.53 1.84 -29.87
CA GLU A 356 2.79 2.80 -30.95
C GLU A 356 1.85 4.00 -30.87
N LYS A 357 0.60 3.84 -30.43
CA LYS A 357 -0.31 4.97 -30.19
C LYS A 357 0.18 5.90 -29.07
N LEU A 358 0.81 5.37 -28.03
CA LEU A 358 1.44 6.19 -26.99
C LEU A 358 2.68 6.91 -27.52
N VAL A 359 3.47 6.26 -28.36
CA VAL A 359 4.64 6.87 -28.98
C VAL A 359 4.22 8.00 -29.92
N GLU A 360 3.20 7.79 -30.75
CA GLU A 360 2.63 8.84 -31.59
C GLU A 360 2.13 10.02 -30.76
N GLU A 361 1.49 9.79 -29.61
CA GLU A 361 1.10 10.88 -28.69
C GLU A 361 2.32 11.63 -28.15
N ILE A 362 3.38 10.93 -27.78
CA ILE A 362 4.62 11.52 -27.27
C ILE A 362 5.33 12.33 -28.37
N GLU A 363 5.45 11.80 -29.58
CA GLU A 363 6.09 12.46 -30.73
C GLU A 363 5.34 13.72 -31.18
N ASN A 364 4.01 13.71 -31.11
CA ASN A 364 3.17 14.86 -31.40
C ASN A 364 3.10 15.89 -30.27
N SER A 365 3.74 15.61 -29.13
CA SER A 365 3.85 16.53 -27.99
C SER A 365 5.14 17.34 -28.06
N ASN A 366 5.28 18.34 -27.20
CA ASN A 366 6.52 19.13 -27.09
C ASN A 366 7.61 18.40 -26.28
N TRP A 367 7.50 17.09 -26.04
CA TRP A 367 8.44 16.35 -25.20
C TRP A 367 9.89 16.50 -25.66
N ASN A 368 10.15 16.44 -26.98
CA ASN A 368 11.51 16.54 -27.52
C ASN A 368 12.15 17.92 -27.26
N ASP A 369 11.35 18.97 -27.19
CA ASP A 369 11.81 20.33 -26.87
C ASP A 369 11.89 20.56 -25.36
N ASN A 370 11.04 19.88 -24.58
CA ASN A 370 10.73 20.16 -23.18
C ASN A 370 10.87 18.91 -22.27
N ASN A 371 11.98 18.17 -22.38
CA ASN A 371 12.20 16.92 -21.64
C ASN A 371 12.86 17.10 -20.26
N ASN A 372 13.13 18.34 -19.83
CA ASN A 372 13.85 18.63 -18.59
C ASN A 372 13.01 19.39 -17.56
N GLY A 373 13.15 18.98 -16.29
CA GLY A 373 12.59 19.68 -15.13
C GLY A 373 11.09 19.96 -15.22
N GLU A 374 10.70 21.20 -14.92
CA GLU A 374 9.29 21.63 -14.85
C GLU A 374 8.52 21.42 -16.16
N GLU A 375 9.18 21.60 -17.31
CA GLU A 375 8.53 21.46 -18.61
C GLU A 375 8.24 19.99 -18.93
N ALA A 376 9.09 19.07 -18.48
CA ALA A 376 8.87 17.63 -18.56
C ALA A 376 7.65 17.21 -17.73
N TYR A 377 7.51 17.79 -16.53
CA TYR A 377 6.34 17.57 -15.66
C TYR A 377 5.04 18.01 -16.35
N ASP A 378 5.03 19.22 -16.89
CA ASP A 378 3.83 19.78 -17.54
C ASP A 378 3.46 18.96 -18.78
N THR A 379 4.45 18.61 -19.61
CA THR A 379 4.23 17.76 -20.79
C THR A 379 3.68 16.40 -20.41
N ALA A 380 4.34 15.68 -19.48
CA ALA A 380 3.89 14.35 -19.03
C ALA A 380 2.50 14.36 -18.39
N THR A 381 2.11 15.47 -17.76
CA THR A 381 0.78 15.62 -17.15
C THR A 381 -0.32 15.81 -18.21
N ASN A 382 0.01 16.36 -19.38
CA ASN A 382 -0.94 16.71 -20.44
C ASN A 382 -1.16 15.61 -21.50
N LEU A 383 -0.35 14.54 -21.49
CA LEU A 383 -0.55 13.37 -22.36
C LEU A 383 -1.83 12.61 -21.96
N SER A 384 -2.87 12.75 -22.79
CA SER A 384 -4.23 12.32 -22.48
C SER A 384 -4.40 10.82 -22.65
N TYR A 385 -3.88 10.25 -23.73
CA TYR A 385 -3.90 8.81 -23.98
C TYR A 385 -3.01 8.06 -22.98
N LEU A 386 -1.85 8.61 -22.61
CA LEU A 386 -1.05 8.09 -21.49
C LEU A 386 -1.84 8.05 -20.17
N ASP A 387 -2.67 9.06 -19.89
CA ASP A 387 -3.55 9.02 -18.71
C ASP A 387 -4.58 7.89 -18.79
N LEU A 388 -5.23 7.72 -19.94
CA LEU A 388 -6.18 6.63 -20.17
C LEU A 388 -5.51 5.26 -20.01
N PHE A 389 -4.31 5.09 -20.58
CA PHE A 389 -3.51 3.88 -20.48
C PHE A 389 -3.18 3.56 -19.02
N VAL A 390 -2.61 4.51 -18.27
CA VAL A 390 -2.24 4.31 -16.86
C VAL A 390 -3.47 3.97 -16.02
N ARG A 391 -4.62 4.61 -16.28
CA ARG A 391 -5.86 4.32 -15.56
C ARG A 391 -6.37 2.90 -15.83
N GLU A 392 -6.22 2.41 -17.04
CA GLU A 392 -6.61 1.04 -17.41
C GLU A 392 -5.66 -0.01 -16.82
N VAL A 393 -4.34 0.27 -16.78
CA VAL A 393 -3.37 -0.58 -16.05
C VAL A 393 -3.79 -0.71 -14.58
N PHE A 394 -4.10 0.40 -13.92
CA PHE A 394 -4.54 0.38 -12.52
C PHE A 394 -5.92 -0.25 -12.31
N ARG A 395 -6.80 -0.22 -13.32
CA ARG A 395 -8.08 -0.94 -13.27
C ARG A 395 -7.83 -2.44 -13.29
N MET A 396 -7.05 -2.92 -14.26
CA MET A 396 -6.78 -4.35 -14.45
C MET A 396 -5.88 -4.94 -13.37
N TYR A 397 -4.93 -4.17 -12.85
CA TYR A 397 -3.99 -4.60 -11.82
C TYR A 397 -4.05 -3.73 -10.55
N PRO A 398 -5.09 -3.88 -9.71
CA PRO A 398 -5.17 -3.19 -8.42
C PRO A 398 -4.06 -3.64 -7.47
N ILE A 399 -3.10 -2.75 -7.19
CA ILE A 399 -1.90 -3.08 -6.41
C ILE A 399 -2.20 -3.20 -4.90
N THR A 400 -3.12 -2.39 -4.36
CA THR A 400 -3.29 -2.22 -2.90
C THR A 400 -4.69 -2.54 -2.38
N SER A 401 -5.37 -3.55 -2.95
CA SER A 401 -6.76 -3.91 -2.63
C SER A 401 -7.03 -4.13 -1.13
N LYS A 402 -6.17 -4.92 -0.44
CA LYS A 402 -6.26 -5.19 1.01
C LYS A 402 -6.14 -3.92 1.86
N ALA A 403 -5.26 -2.98 1.46
CA ALA A 403 -4.99 -1.78 2.24
C ALA A 403 -6.21 -0.84 2.33
N MET A 404 -7.22 -1.04 1.48
CA MET A 404 -8.40 -0.19 1.45
C MET A 404 -9.40 -0.48 2.55
N ALA A 405 -9.30 -1.61 3.25
CA ALA A 405 -10.23 -1.95 4.32
C ALA A 405 -10.36 -0.84 5.39
N ARG A 406 -11.58 -0.63 5.86
CA ARG A 406 -11.94 0.35 6.91
C ARG A 406 -12.53 -0.33 8.12
N GLU A 407 -12.37 0.29 9.28
CA GLU A 407 -13.04 -0.11 10.50
C GLU A 407 -14.14 0.89 10.85
N CYS A 408 -15.31 0.37 11.25
CA CYS A 408 -16.39 1.16 11.79
C CYS A 408 -16.01 1.66 13.20
N ASN A 409 -15.75 2.94 13.35
CA ASN A 409 -15.35 3.58 14.61
C ASN A 409 -16.55 3.88 15.52
N THR A 410 -17.73 4.09 14.92
CA THR A 410 -19.00 4.39 15.61
C THR A 410 -20.12 3.60 14.94
N THR A 411 -20.98 2.95 15.74
CA THR A 411 -22.13 2.20 15.19
C THR A 411 -23.02 3.14 14.39
N THR A 412 -23.35 2.75 13.16
CA THR A 412 -24.13 3.57 12.22
C THR A 412 -24.96 2.69 11.29
N THR A 413 -25.83 3.31 10.50
CA THR A 413 -26.61 2.65 9.45
C THR A 413 -26.02 3.01 8.10
N VAL A 414 -25.77 2.00 7.24
CA VAL A 414 -25.31 2.16 5.87
C VAL A 414 -26.24 1.38 4.96
N CYS A 415 -26.87 2.04 3.99
CA CYS A 415 -27.81 1.43 3.04
C CYS A 415 -28.86 0.53 3.72
N GLY A 416 -29.38 0.93 4.88
CA GLY A 416 -30.36 0.16 5.66
C GLY A 416 -29.79 -0.93 6.58
N HIS A 417 -28.48 -1.16 6.58
CA HIS A 417 -27.81 -2.13 7.45
C HIS A 417 -27.15 -1.45 8.66
N ILE A 418 -27.39 -1.98 9.86
CA ILE A 418 -26.70 -1.53 11.08
C ILE A 418 -25.30 -2.14 11.12
N ILE A 419 -24.29 -1.29 10.99
CA ILE A 419 -22.88 -1.68 11.09
C ILE A 419 -22.41 -1.35 12.52
N GLU A 420 -22.07 -2.40 13.28
CA GLU A 420 -21.59 -2.24 14.67
C GLU A 420 -20.16 -1.70 14.69
N LYS A 421 -19.85 -0.86 15.69
CA LYS A 421 -18.48 -0.45 16.03
C LYS A 421 -17.54 -1.65 16.11
N GLY A 422 -16.38 -1.53 15.48
CA GLY A 422 -15.34 -2.55 15.38
C GLY A 422 -15.49 -3.48 14.17
N SER A 423 -16.60 -3.41 13.42
CA SER A 423 -16.76 -4.14 12.17
C SER A 423 -15.77 -3.65 11.11
N VAL A 424 -15.28 -4.57 10.28
CA VAL A 424 -14.40 -4.25 9.14
C VAL A 424 -15.22 -4.18 7.86
N ILE A 425 -14.87 -3.27 6.96
CA ILE A 425 -15.41 -3.17 5.61
C ILE A 425 -14.25 -3.41 4.64
N GLN A 426 -14.26 -4.53 3.94
CA GLN A 426 -13.30 -4.89 2.90
C GLN A 426 -13.96 -4.70 1.53
N PRO A 427 -13.51 -3.74 0.72
CA PRO A 427 -13.98 -3.62 -0.65
C PRO A 427 -13.43 -4.77 -1.50
N ASP A 428 -14.27 -5.38 -2.32
CA ASP A 428 -13.85 -6.30 -3.37
C ASP A 428 -13.57 -5.54 -4.67
N VAL A 429 -12.35 -5.01 -4.73
CA VAL A 429 -11.87 -4.15 -5.82
C VAL A 429 -11.89 -4.87 -7.16
N PHE A 430 -11.53 -6.15 -7.19
CA PHE A 430 -11.45 -6.89 -8.43
C PHE A 430 -12.85 -7.11 -8.99
N THR A 431 -13.83 -7.47 -8.16
CA THR A 431 -15.22 -7.56 -8.65
C THR A 431 -15.72 -6.21 -9.16
N ILE A 432 -15.41 -5.09 -8.48
CA ILE A 432 -15.81 -3.74 -8.95
C ILE A 432 -15.12 -3.40 -10.28
N HIS A 433 -13.81 -3.59 -10.37
CA HIS A 433 -13.00 -3.23 -11.54
C HIS A 433 -13.27 -4.11 -12.76
N TYR A 434 -13.79 -5.32 -12.56
CA TYR A 434 -14.15 -6.26 -13.63
C TYR A 434 -15.67 -6.42 -13.81
N ASN A 435 -16.48 -5.54 -13.21
CA ASN A 435 -17.93 -5.58 -13.37
C ASN A 435 -18.33 -5.05 -14.77
N PRO A 436 -18.98 -5.86 -15.63
CA PRO A 436 -19.40 -5.42 -16.96
C PRO A 436 -20.41 -4.28 -16.94
N ASP A 437 -21.28 -4.19 -15.93
CA ASP A 437 -22.26 -3.10 -15.81
C ASP A 437 -21.60 -1.75 -15.50
N LEU A 438 -20.47 -1.78 -14.78
CA LEU A 438 -19.70 -0.58 -14.47
C LEU A 438 -18.73 -0.21 -15.59
N TRP A 439 -18.18 -1.19 -16.30
CA TRP A 439 -17.05 -0.98 -17.20
C TRP A 439 -17.34 -1.18 -18.68
N GLY A 440 -18.52 -1.66 -19.05
CA GLY A 440 -18.95 -1.83 -20.45
C GLY A 440 -18.99 -0.53 -21.28
N PRO A 441 -19.34 -0.62 -22.57
CA PRO A 441 -19.86 -1.81 -23.26
C PRO A 441 -18.81 -2.87 -23.60
N GLU A 442 -17.54 -2.49 -23.71
CA GLU A 442 -16.44 -3.43 -23.96
C GLU A 442 -16.19 -4.34 -22.75
N ASP A 443 -15.92 -5.63 -23.03
CA ASP A 443 -15.62 -6.63 -22.00
C ASP A 443 -14.56 -6.10 -21.02
N PRO A 444 -14.82 -6.07 -19.70
CA PRO A 444 -13.86 -5.60 -18.70
C PRO A 444 -12.58 -6.44 -18.63
N ASN A 445 -12.53 -7.63 -19.23
CA ASN A 445 -11.30 -8.43 -19.31
C ASN A 445 -10.36 -7.98 -20.43
N ILE A 446 -10.85 -7.18 -21.38
CA ILE A 446 -10.05 -6.61 -22.46
C ILE A 446 -9.40 -5.31 -21.97
N PHE A 447 -8.09 -5.19 -22.18
CA PHE A 447 -7.35 -3.94 -21.95
C PHE A 447 -7.78 -2.91 -23.01
N TYR A 448 -8.57 -1.92 -22.60
CA TYR A 448 -9.15 -0.91 -23.50
C TYR A 448 -9.11 0.48 -22.85
N PRO A 449 -8.03 1.26 -23.02
CA PRO A 449 -7.82 2.56 -22.37
C PRO A 449 -8.98 3.55 -22.56
N GLU A 450 -9.54 3.62 -23.75
CA GLU A 450 -10.60 4.56 -24.14
C GLU A 450 -11.86 4.40 -23.31
N ARG A 451 -12.06 3.26 -22.62
CA ARG A 451 -13.17 3.12 -21.67
C ARG A 451 -13.17 4.25 -20.66
N HIS A 452 -12.01 4.77 -20.25
CA HIS A 452 -11.88 5.83 -19.26
C HIS A 452 -12.33 7.22 -19.72
N THR A 453 -12.70 7.38 -21.00
CA THR A 453 -13.36 8.61 -21.51
C THR A 453 -14.79 8.76 -20.99
N VAL A 454 -15.44 7.64 -20.64
CA VAL A 454 -16.80 7.64 -20.10
C VAL A 454 -16.78 7.94 -18.60
N LYS A 455 -17.57 8.94 -18.18
CA LYS A 455 -17.76 9.26 -16.77
C LYS A 455 -18.51 8.13 -16.07
N ARG A 456 -17.93 7.61 -14.99
CA ARG A 456 -18.48 6.51 -14.18
C ARG A 456 -18.80 6.95 -12.77
N HIS A 457 -19.43 6.05 -12.04
CA HIS A 457 -19.61 6.19 -10.61
C HIS A 457 -18.24 6.48 -9.93
N PRO A 458 -18.13 7.47 -9.02
CA PRO A 458 -16.84 7.88 -8.44
C PRO A 458 -16.10 6.77 -7.71
N VAL A 459 -16.81 5.73 -7.28
CA VAL A 459 -16.24 4.59 -6.55
C VAL A 459 -15.81 3.44 -7.48
N ALA A 460 -16.18 3.47 -8.76
CA ALA A 460 -15.87 2.39 -9.69
C ALA A 460 -14.35 2.22 -9.90
N TRP A 461 -13.58 3.31 -9.89
CA TRP A 461 -12.12 3.28 -10.06
C TRP A 461 -11.43 3.70 -8.76
N MET A 462 -10.84 2.74 -8.06
CA MET A 462 -10.28 2.96 -6.71
C MET A 462 -8.84 2.49 -6.46
N PRO A 463 -7.91 2.55 -7.44
CA PRO A 463 -6.55 2.02 -7.25
C PRO A 463 -5.72 2.78 -6.22
N PHE A 464 -6.04 4.06 -5.98
CA PHE A 464 -5.44 4.90 -4.94
C PHE A 464 -6.34 5.05 -3.70
N GLY A 465 -7.39 4.23 -3.58
CA GLY A 465 -8.47 4.43 -2.63
C GLY A 465 -9.32 5.67 -2.94
N ILE A 466 -10.34 5.91 -2.12
CA ILE A 466 -11.33 6.99 -2.32
C ILE A 466 -11.56 7.76 -1.02
N GLY A 467 -12.03 8.99 -1.17
CA GLY A 467 -12.40 9.87 -0.07
C GLY A 467 -11.18 10.49 0.62
N PRO A 468 -11.37 11.08 1.82
CA PRO A 468 -10.33 11.85 2.51
C PRO A 468 -9.04 11.06 2.82
N ARG A 469 -9.13 9.72 2.85
CA ARG A 469 -8.04 8.80 3.20
C ARG A 469 -7.48 8.03 1.99
N ASN A 470 -7.65 8.57 0.79
CA ASN A 470 -6.96 8.12 -0.43
C ASN A 470 -5.43 8.24 -0.31
N CYS A 471 -4.69 7.74 -1.30
CA CYS A 471 -3.23 7.80 -1.34
C CYS A 471 -2.73 9.25 -1.29
N VAL A 472 -1.82 9.55 -0.35
CA VAL A 472 -1.23 10.89 -0.21
C VAL A 472 -0.22 11.17 -1.34
N GLY A 473 0.49 10.14 -1.80
CA GLY A 473 1.51 10.22 -2.83
C GLY A 473 0.99 9.97 -4.25
N MET A 474 -0.33 9.97 -4.49
CA MET A 474 -0.91 9.63 -5.80
C MET A 474 -0.28 10.45 -6.94
N ARG A 475 -0.16 11.76 -6.76
CA ARG A 475 0.37 12.66 -7.78
C ARG A 475 1.86 12.46 -8.04
N PHE A 476 2.63 12.14 -6.99
CA PHE A 476 4.06 11.82 -7.12
C PHE A 476 4.24 10.50 -7.87
N ALA A 477 3.51 9.45 -7.47
CA ALA A 477 3.59 8.14 -8.11
C ALA A 477 3.19 8.20 -9.59
N LEU A 478 2.15 8.96 -9.94
CA LEU A 478 1.74 9.15 -11.33
C LEU A 478 2.78 9.94 -12.14
N MET A 479 3.40 10.97 -11.56
CA MET A 479 4.48 11.71 -12.20
C MET A 479 5.68 10.80 -12.49
N GLU A 480 6.15 10.07 -11.47
CA GLU A 480 7.27 9.13 -11.59
C GLU A 480 7.00 8.04 -12.64
N LEU A 481 5.80 7.45 -12.60
CA LEU A 481 5.35 6.44 -13.56
C LEU A 481 5.34 7.00 -15.00
N LYS A 482 4.70 8.16 -15.22
CA LYS A 482 4.58 8.75 -16.56
C LYS A 482 5.93 9.16 -17.13
N LEU A 483 6.77 9.87 -16.36
CA LEU A 483 8.10 10.28 -16.81
C LEU A 483 8.96 9.07 -17.22
N CYS A 484 8.94 8.01 -16.42
CA CYS A 484 9.68 6.79 -16.72
C CYS A 484 9.16 6.08 -17.98
N LEU A 485 7.84 5.95 -18.14
CA LEU A 485 7.25 5.36 -19.33
C LEU A 485 7.57 6.16 -20.60
N ILE A 486 7.44 7.49 -20.55
CA ILE A 486 7.74 8.36 -21.71
C ILE A 486 9.19 8.18 -22.15
N GLN A 487 10.15 8.35 -21.22
CA GLN A 487 11.57 8.24 -21.56
C GLN A 487 11.96 6.84 -22.06
N LEU A 488 11.37 5.79 -21.48
CA LEU A 488 11.59 4.43 -21.96
C LEU A 488 11.05 4.23 -23.37
N LEU A 489 9.85 4.72 -23.67
CA LEU A 489 9.20 4.61 -24.97
C LEU A 489 9.87 5.46 -26.06
N CYS A 490 10.45 6.60 -25.71
CA CYS A 490 11.25 7.40 -26.64
C CYS A 490 12.50 6.64 -27.09
N GLN A 491 13.16 5.91 -26.18
CA GLN A 491 14.43 5.25 -26.48
C GLN A 491 14.28 3.82 -26.99
N TYR A 492 13.22 3.13 -26.59
CA TYR A 492 13.06 1.70 -26.84
C TYR A 492 11.64 1.35 -27.31
N ARG A 493 11.58 0.41 -28.26
CA ARG A 493 10.41 -0.44 -28.46
C ARG A 493 10.50 -1.60 -27.47
N ILE A 494 9.41 -1.82 -26.73
CA ILE A 494 9.32 -2.87 -25.72
C ILE A 494 8.69 -4.09 -26.38
N LEU A 495 9.42 -5.19 -26.46
CA LEU A 495 9.00 -6.42 -27.13
C LEU A 495 8.76 -7.53 -26.11
N PRO A 496 7.84 -8.48 -26.39
CA PRO A 496 7.68 -9.65 -25.55
C PRO A 496 8.94 -10.51 -25.64
N SER A 497 9.35 -11.08 -24.50
CA SER A 497 10.28 -12.19 -24.45
C SER A 497 9.51 -13.50 -24.36
N ASP A 498 10.19 -14.63 -24.57
CA ASP A 498 9.60 -15.96 -24.48
C ASP A 498 8.94 -16.18 -23.10
N LYS A 499 9.53 -15.64 -22.03
CA LYS A 499 8.95 -15.64 -20.67
C LYS A 499 7.78 -14.68 -20.49
N THR A 500 7.67 -13.61 -21.29
CA THR A 500 6.49 -12.74 -21.28
C THR A 500 5.28 -13.50 -21.82
N GLU A 501 5.48 -14.29 -22.88
CA GLU A 501 4.41 -15.07 -23.53
C GLU A 501 3.85 -16.17 -22.62
N GLU A 502 4.69 -16.75 -21.76
CA GLU A 502 4.26 -17.68 -20.69
C GLU A 502 3.39 -16.99 -19.61
N GLY A 503 3.39 -15.67 -19.56
CA GLY A 503 2.73 -14.85 -18.53
C GLY A 503 3.53 -14.78 -17.23
N PHE A 504 2.96 -14.07 -16.24
CA PHE A 504 3.58 -13.92 -14.91
C PHE A 504 2.64 -14.41 -13.80
N LYS A 505 3.21 -14.67 -12.62
CA LYS A 505 2.46 -15.03 -11.42
C LYS A 505 2.33 -13.81 -10.52
N GLN A 506 1.12 -13.53 -10.05
CA GLN A 506 0.90 -12.54 -9.01
C GLN A 506 1.14 -13.13 -7.63
N GLU A 507 1.91 -12.42 -6.82
CA GLU A 507 2.09 -12.65 -5.40
C GLU A 507 1.31 -11.60 -4.63
N GLU A 508 0.47 -12.04 -3.69
CA GLU A 508 -0.40 -11.17 -2.91
C GLU A 508 0.05 -11.14 -1.45
N THR A 509 0.92 -10.19 -1.12
CA THR A 509 1.46 -9.97 0.23
C THR A 509 0.88 -8.67 0.81
N VAL A 510 1.73 -7.67 1.07
CA VAL A 510 1.37 -6.28 1.39
C VAL A 510 0.76 -5.59 0.16
N VAL A 511 1.24 -5.95 -1.03
CA VAL A 511 0.75 -5.50 -2.33
C VAL A 511 0.51 -6.71 -3.24
N ILE A 512 -0.16 -6.49 -4.37
CA ILE A 512 -0.34 -7.49 -5.43
C ILE A 512 0.67 -7.20 -6.53
N GLN A 513 1.76 -7.96 -6.54
CA GLN A 513 2.93 -7.73 -7.39
C GLN A 513 3.19 -8.91 -8.33
N PRO A 514 3.80 -8.70 -9.51
CA PRO A 514 4.29 -9.81 -10.32
C PRO A 514 5.52 -10.44 -9.65
N ASN A 515 5.76 -11.72 -9.89
CA ASN A 515 7.00 -12.38 -9.44
C ASN A 515 8.23 -11.88 -10.23
N ALA A 516 8.06 -11.64 -11.53
CA ALA A 516 9.03 -11.05 -12.43
C ALA A 516 8.31 -10.58 -13.70
N ILE A 517 8.89 -9.61 -14.41
CA ILE A 517 8.44 -9.22 -15.76
C ILE A 517 9.68 -9.20 -16.64
N PHE A 518 9.75 -10.15 -17.57
CA PHE A 518 10.79 -10.20 -18.58
C PHE A 518 10.30 -9.51 -19.86
N VAL A 519 11.19 -8.78 -20.54
CA VAL A 519 10.94 -8.14 -21.84
C VAL A 519 12.24 -8.09 -22.65
N LYS A 520 12.12 -7.91 -23.96
CA LYS A 520 13.23 -7.51 -24.84
C LYS A 520 13.09 -6.02 -25.14
N LEU A 521 14.20 -5.29 -25.16
CA LEU A 521 14.20 -3.86 -25.51
C LEU A 521 14.96 -3.66 -26.81
N GLU A 522 14.28 -3.13 -27.82
CA GLU A 522 14.86 -2.76 -29.11
C GLU A 522 15.05 -1.24 -29.14
N LYS A 523 16.26 -0.75 -29.40
CA LYS A 523 16.52 0.69 -29.45
C LYS A 523 15.78 1.31 -30.65
N ARG A 524 15.04 2.40 -30.43
CA ARG A 524 14.41 3.15 -31.51
C ARG A 524 15.47 3.90 -32.30
N SER A 525 15.35 3.86 -33.63
CA SER A 525 16.12 4.72 -34.53
C SER A 525 15.49 6.11 -34.47
N ILE A 526 16.09 7.02 -33.69
CA ILE A 526 15.72 8.43 -33.69
C ILE A 526 16.57 9.15 -34.75
#